data_AF-H2YG01-F1
#
_entry.id   AF-H2YG01-F1
#
_cell.length_a   1.000
_cell.length_b   1.000
_cell.length_c   1.000
_cell.angle_alpha   90.00
_cell.angle_beta   90.00
_cell.angle_gamma   90.00
#
_symmetry.space_group_name_H-M   'P 1'
#
loop_
_entity.id
_entity.type
_entity.pdbx_description
1 polymer ?
#
loop_
_entity_poly.entity_id
_entity_poly.type
_entity_poly.pdbx_seq_one_letter_code
_entity_poly.pdbx_strand_id
1 'polypeptide(L)'
;MDWVVRNIPSNFLFSTCDDNMVLNLDNFIMSITETVNRQKPASSTCEIADVFPFICVFSFRRSDPPSRDTNNPWSVHSQLYPPNVLPAHCQGGFYTTSVSTIRLVIEKATLTKVMSLDAVWISGIMRQKAGMDANSVIAAPAIDYPGELVRYVEQDIPNAMRKYWTKYSENLSKHNAFVRLR
;
A
#
# COMPACT_ATOMS: atom_id res chain seq x y z
N MET A 1 5.44 -11.99 -3.73
CA MET A 1 4.49 -12.13 -2.60
C MET A 1 4.24 -13.58 -2.17
N ASP A 2 4.59 -14.61 -2.96
CA ASP A 2 4.44 -16.03 -2.56
C ASP A 2 5.11 -16.36 -1.20
N TRP A 3 6.29 -15.80 -0.94
CA TRP A 3 6.96 -15.93 0.36
C TRP A 3 6.09 -15.46 1.54
N VAL A 4 5.38 -14.33 1.41
CA VAL A 4 4.52 -13.79 2.46
C VAL A 4 3.38 -14.76 2.77
N VAL A 5 2.74 -15.30 1.73
CA VAL A 5 1.61 -16.23 1.86
C VAL A 5 2.01 -17.55 2.50
N ARG A 6 3.26 -17.99 2.31
CA ARG A 6 3.78 -19.24 2.88
C ARG A 6 4.28 -19.10 4.31
N ASN A 7 4.78 -17.93 4.70
CA ASN A 7 5.52 -17.76 5.95
C ASN A 7 4.82 -16.86 6.97
N ILE A 8 3.86 -16.05 6.55
CA ILE A 8 3.18 -15.09 7.44
C ILE A 8 1.74 -15.56 7.69
N PRO A 9 1.25 -15.54 8.95
CA PRO A 9 -0.12 -15.91 9.25
C PRO A 9 -1.15 -15.04 8.53
N SER A 10 -2.28 -15.63 8.13
CA SER A 10 -3.30 -14.96 7.33
C SER A 10 -3.98 -13.76 8.00
N ASN A 11 -3.96 -13.70 9.34
CA ASN A 11 -4.52 -12.62 10.15
C ASN A 11 -3.57 -11.43 10.37
N PHE A 12 -2.40 -11.42 9.71
CA PHE A 12 -1.46 -10.31 9.76
C PHE A 12 -1.68 -9.33 8.61
N LEU A 13 -1.17 -8.12 8.77
CA LEU A 13 -1.05 -7.15 7.69
C LEU A 13 0.26 -7.35 6.93
N PHE A 14 0.20 -7.14 5.63
CA PHE A 14 1.33 -7.02 4.72
C PHE A 14 1.44 -5.57 4.28
N SER A 15 2.64 -5.01 4.37
CA SER A 15 2.95 -3.69 3.83
C SER A 15 4.17 -3.78 2.93
N THR A 16 4.17 -2.99 1.85
CA THR A 16 5.34 -2.77 1.00
C THR A 16 5.59 -1.30 0.86
N CYS A 17 6.86 -0.95 0.71
CA CYS A 17 7.36 0.42 0.71
C CYS A 17 8.58 0.49 -0.19
N ASP A 18 8.67 1.54 -1.00
CA ASP A 18 9.91 1.88 -1.69
C ASP A 18 10.96 2.28 -0.64
N ASP A 19 12.23 2.01 -0.92
CA ASP A 19 13.31 2.25 0.03
C ASP A 19 13.59 3.74 0.25
N ASN A 20 13.07 4.62 -0.60
CA ASN A 20 13.24 6.06 -0.55
C ASN A 20 12.10 6.80 0.16
N MET A 21 11.30 6.13 0.97
CA MET A 21 10.09 6.69 1.59
C MET A 21 10.25 6.81 3.11
N VAL A 22 9.78 7.91 3.69
CA VAL A 22 9.70 8.09 5.14
C VAL A 22 8.23 8.11 5.56
N LEU A 23 7.85 7.20 6.46
CA LEU A 23 6.47 7.04 6.91
C LEU A 23 6.24 7.74 8.26
N ASN A 24 5.13 8.47 8.38
CA ASN A 24 4.59 8.87 9.67
C ASN A 24 3.81 7.69 10.28
N LEU A 25 4.45 6.97 11.21
CA LEU A 25 3.90 5.76 11.81
C LEU A 25 2.60 6.01 12.60
N ASP A 26 2.47 7.13 13.31
CA ASP A 26 1.28 7.42 14.10
C ASP A 26 0.06 7.59 13.20
N ASN A 27 0.18 8.41 12.14
CA ASN A 27 -0.88 8.60 11.16
C ASN A 27 -1.20 7.31 10.39
N PHE A 28 -0.18 6.48 10.14
CA PHE A 28 -0.36 5.18 9.48
C PHE A 28 -1.15 4.21 10.37
N ILE A 29 -0.83 4.12 11.66
CA ILE A 29 -1.56 3.30 12.63
C ILE A 29 -3.01 3.79 12.75
N MET A 30 -3.24 5.11 12.80
CA MET A 30 -4.59 5.69 12.79
C MET A 30 -5.36 5.28 11.53
N SER A 31 -4.73 5.34 10.36
CA SER A 31 -5.34 4.95 9.08
C SER A 31 -5.75 3.48 9.04
N ILE A 32 -4.89 2.59 9.55
CA ILE A 32 -5.21 1.15 9.69
C ILE A 32 -6.38 0.96 10.65
N THR A 33 -6.30 1.58 11.83
CA THR A 33 -7.31 1.44 12.90
C THR A 33 -8.67 1.89 12.41
N GLU A 34 -8.73 3.02 11.72
CA GLU A 34 -9.97 3.52 11.12
C GLU A 34 -10.51 2.58 10.04
N THR A 35 -9.64 2.01 9.21
CA THR A 35 -10.06 1.03 8.20
C THR A 35 -10.64 -0.23 8.85
N VAL A 36 -10.00 -0.74 9.90
CA VAL A 36 -10.50 -1.88 10.69
C VAL A 36 -11.86 -1.56 11.31
N ASN A 37 -12.01 -0.38 11.92
CA ASN A 37 -13.27 0.03 12.56
C ASN A 37 -14.42 0.21 11.57
N ARG A 38 -14.13 0.57 10.32
CA ARG A 38 -15.12 0.70 9.24
C ARG A 38 -15.49 -0.65 8.61
N GLN A 39 -14.69 -1.70 8.82
CA GLN A 39 -15.03 -3.01 8.29
C GLN A 39 -16.29 -3.55 8.97
N LYS A 40 -17.19 -4.12 8.16
CA LYS A 40 -18.33 -4.85 8.71
C LYS A 40 -17.83 -6.06 9.49
N PRO A 41 -18.56 -6.49 10.54
CA PRO A 41 -18.28 -7.76 11.19
C PRO A 41 -18.23 -8.88 10.15
N ALA A 42 -17.29 -9.82 10.31
CA ALA A 42 -17.18 -10.97 9.42
C ALA A 42 -18.54 -11.67 9.29
N SER A 43 -19.08 -11.69 8.08
CA SER A 43 -20.28 -12.46 7.77
C SER A 43 -20.01 -13.95 7.94
N SER A 44 -21.04 -14.73 8.27
CA SER A 44 -20.98 -16.20 8.22
C SER A 44 -20.68 -16.73 6.81
N THR A 45 -20.92 -15.91 5.77
CA THR A 45 -20.47 -16.12 4.40
C THR A 45 -19.24 -15.25 4.15
N CYS A 46 -18.10 -15.86 3.80
CA CYS A 46 -16.93 -15.08 3.38
C CYS A 46 -17.16 -14.54 1.97
N GLU A 47 -17.72 -13.33 1.85
CA GLU A 47 -17.89 -12.68 0.57
C GLU A 47 -16.60 -11.95 0.17
N ILE A 48 -16.30 -11.92 -1.13
CA ILE A 48 -15.16 -11.15 -1.65
C ILE A 48 -15.30 -9.65 -1.31
N ALA A 49 -16.53 -9.17 -1.07
CA ALA A 49 -16.80 -7.81 -0.62
C ALA A 49 -16.33 -7.53 0.83
N ASP A 50 -16.09 -8.57 1.63
CA ASP A 50 -15.68 -8.47 3.04
C ASP A 50 -14.15 -8.54 3.23
N VAL A 51 -13.37 -8.67 2.15
CA VAL A 51 -11.91 -8.73 2.25
C VAL A 51 -11.33 -7.41 2.73
N PHE A 52 -10.23 -7.49 3.51
CA PHE A 52 -9.50 -6.29 3.91
C PHE A 52 -8.96 -5.56 2.67
N PRO A 53 -9.23 -4.26 2.50
CA PRO A 53 -8.88 -3.56 1.27
C PRO A 53 -7.37 -3.36 1.12
N PHE A 54 -6.93 -3.00 -0.08
CA PHE A 54 -5.65 -2.32 -0.25
C PHE A 54 -5.79 -0.87 0.22
N ILE A 55 -5.01 -0.48 1.22
CA ILE A 55 -4.88 0.90 1.67
C ILE A 55 -3.69 1.52 0.94
N CYS A 56 -3.98 2.47 0.06
CA CYS A 56 -3.00 3.22 -0.68
C CYS A 56 -2.49 4.38 0.17
N VAL A 57 -1.25 4.24 0.64
CA VAL A 57 -0.62 5.20 1.55
C VAL A 57 0.05 6.33 0.76
N PHE A 58 0.72 6.02 -0.35
CA PHE A 58 1.33 7.07 -1.18
C PHE A 58 0.34 7.77 -2.10
N SER A 59 -0.47 7.03 -2.86
CA SER A 59 -1.52 7.62 -3.70
C SER A 59 -2.53 6.57 -4.17
N PHE A 60 -3.81 6.92 -4.12
CA PHE A 60 -4.90 6.14 -4.71
C PHE A 60 -5.29 6.71 -6.07
N ARG A 61 -5.53 5.83 -7.04
CA ARG A 61 -6.03 6.19 -8.36
C ARG A 61 -7.27 5.38 -8.67
N ARG A 62 -8.40 6.05 -8.88
CA ARG A 62 -9.66 5.40 -9.27
C ARG A 62 -9.56 4.81 -10.67
N SER A 63 -8.85 5.51 -11.55
CA SER A 63 -8.57 5.12 -12.92
C SER A 63 -7.52 6.08 -13.48
N ASP A 64 -6.59 5.58 -14.29
CA ASP A 64 -5.65 6.40 -15.04
C ASP A 64 -5.50 5.86 -16.46
N PRO A 65 -5.21 6.70 -17.47
CA PRO A 65 -4.72 6.19 -18.74
C PRO A 65 -3.34 5.55 -18.53
N PRO A 66 -3.07 4.35 -19.05
CA PRO A 66 -1.71 3.81 -19.08
C PRO A 66 -0.84 4.72 -19.95
N SER A 67 0.32 5.12 -19.45
CA SER A 67 1.29 5.88 -20.26
C SER A 67 1.71 5.04 -21.47
N ARG A 68 1.62 5.62 -22.66
CA ARG A 68 2.04 5.00 -23.94
C ARG A 68 3.26 5.68 -24.55
N ASP A 69 3.78 6.70 -23.87
CA ASP A 69 4.97 7.44 -24.31
C ASP A 69 6.21 6.59 -24.08
N THR A 70 6.93 6.21 -25.13
CA THR A 70 8.13 5.37 -25.03
C THR A 70 9.28 6.04 -24.29
N ASN A 71 9.26 7.36 -24.10
CA ASN A 71 10.24 8.09 -23.31
C ASN A 71 9.92 8.10 -21.80
N ASN A 72 8.73 7.62 -21.44
CA ASN A 72 8.30 7.53 -20.06
C ASN A 72 8.70 6.14 -19.48
N PRO A 73 9.44 6.09 -18.36
CA PRO A 73 9.88 4.82 -17.76
C PRO A 73 8.71 3.96 -17.24
N TRP A 74 7.54 4.57 -17.02
CA TRP A 74 6.30 3.90 -16.62
C TRP A 74 5.40 3.55 -17.81
N SER A 75 5.92 3.59 -19.03
CA SER A 75 5.13 3.26 -20.21
C SER A 75 4.80 1.77 -20.30
N VAL A 76 3.59 1.49 -20.80
CA VAL A 76 3.11 0.14 -21.04
C VAL A 76 2.68 0.05 -22.49
N HIS A 77 3.25 -0.90 -23.24
CA HIS A 77 2.82 -1.14 -24.62
C HIS A 77 1.39 -1.68 -24.66
N SER A 78 0.61 -1.25 -25.67
CA SER A 78 -0.76 -1.73 -25.91
C SER A 78 -0.82 -3.25 -26.11
N GLN A 79 0.24 -3.87 -26.64
CA GLN A 79 0.34 -5.33 -26.76
C GLN A 79 0.46 -6.05 -25.41
N LEU A 80 1.00 -5.39 -24.38
CA LEU A 80 1.13 -5.94 -23.03
C LEU A 80 -0.12 -5.69 -22.20
N TYR A 81 -0.74 -4.52 -22.37
CA TYR A 81 -1.99 -4.15 -21.73
C TYR A 81 -2.87 -3.40 -22.74
N PRO A 82 -3.77 -4.11 -23.45
CA PRO A 82 -4.66 -3.51 -24.46
C PRO A 82 -5.63 -2.44 -23.95
N PRO A 83 -6.23 -2.55 -22.73
CA PRO A 83 -7.18 -1.56 -22.28
C PRO A 83 -6.59 -0.15 -22.19
N ASN A 84 -7.43 0.85 -22.44
CA ASN A 84 -7.04 2.27 -22.41
C ASN A 84 -7.15 2.92 -21.02
N VAL A 85 -7.54 2.14 -20.01
CA VAL A 85 -7.76 2.60 -18.66
C VAL A 85 -7.22 1.55 -17.70
N LEU A 86 -6.38 1.97 -16.76
CA LEU A 86 -5.94 1.17 -15.64
C LEU A 86 -7.08 1.04 -14.62
N PRO A 87 -7.26 -0.14 -13.98
CA PRO A 87 -8.24 -0.31 -12.93
C PRO A 87 -7.89 0.54 -11.70
N ALA A 88 -8.85 0.67 -10.76
CA ALA A 88 -8.57 1.28 -9.47
C ALA A 88 -7.38 0.57 -8.78
N HIS A 89 -6.39 1.35 -8.34
CA HIS A 89 -5.11 0.84 -7.85
C HIS A 89 -4.44 1.81 -6.87
N CYS A 90 -3.47 1.30 -6.12
CA CYS A 90 -2.48 2.11 -5.43
C CYS A 90 -1.35 2.46 -6.41
N GLN A 91 -1.10 3.75 -6.59
CA GLN A 91 0.03 4.23 -7.35
C GLN A 91 1.25 4.23 -6.43
N GLY A 92 2.25 3.38 -6.73
CA GLY A 92 3.65 3.37 -6.21
C GLY A 92 3.87 3.55 -4.71
N GLY A 93 5.14 3.61 -4.30
CA GLY A 93 5.55 4.18 -3.02
C GLY A 93 5.26 3.35 -1.78
N PHE A 94 3.99 3.20 -1.41
CA PHE A 94 3.57 2.45 -0.23
C PHE A 94 2.11 2.01 -0.33
N TYR A 95 1.85 0.73 -0.05
CA TYR A 95 0.51 0.24 0.26
C TYR A 95 0.53 -0.86 1.32
N THR A 96 -0.59 -1.03 2.01
CA THR A 96 -0.81 -2.10 2.98
C THR A 96 -2.13 -2.83 2.73
N THR A 97 -2.19 -4.10 3.08
CA THR A 97 -3.42 -4.91 3.07
C THR A 97 -3.24 -6.12 4.00
N SER A 98 -4.22 -7.03 4.07
CA SER A 98 -4.08 -8.26 4.86
C SER A 98 -3.36 -9.37 4.08
N VAL A 99 -2.71 -10.29 4.78
CA VAL A 99 -2.08 -11.47 4.17
C VAL A 99 -3.14 -12.38 3.52
N SER A 100 -4.35 -12.46 4.08
CA SER A 100 -5.47 -13.17 3.45
C SER A 100 -5.87 -12.55 2.11
N THR A 101 -5.91 -11.21 1.99
CA THR A 101 -6.11 -10.52 0.72
C THR A 101 -4.99 -10.84 -0.27
N ILE A 102 -3.72 -10.80 0.15
CA ILE A 102 -2.58 -11.15 -0.72
C ILE A 102 -2.67 -12.58 -1.25
N ARG A 103 -3.14 -13.53 -0.43
CA ARG A 103 -3.35 -14.93 -0.86
C ARG A 103 -4.30 -15.01 -2.06
N LEU A 104 -5.46 -14.35 -1.97
CA LEU A 104 -6.45 -14.32 -3.06
C LEU A 104 -5.89 -13.67 -4.34
N VAL A 105 -5.10 -12.61 -4.19
CA VAL A 105 -4.49 -11.89 -5.31
C VAL A 105 -3.39 -12.71 -5.98
N ILE A 106 -2.48 -13.31 -5.21
CA ILE A 106 -1.30 -14.01 -5.77
C ILE A 106 -1.68 -15.33 -6.46
N GLU A 107 -2.80 -15.96 -6.08
CA GLU A 107 -3.36 -17.11 -6.81
C GLU A 107 -3.67 -16.78 -8.28
N LYS A 108 -3.87 -15.50 -8.62
CA LYS A 108 -4.11 -15.05 -10.00
C LYS A 108 -2.83 -14.77 -10.77
N ALA A 109 -1.66 -14.78 -10.12
CA ALA A 109 -0.38 -14.47 -10.76
C ALA A 109 0.02 -15.50 -11.83
N THR A 110 -0.27 -16.79 -11.61
CA THR A 110 0.04 -17.87 -12.56
C THR A 110 -0.73 -17.73 -13.88
N LEU A 111 -1.88 -17.05 -13.86
CA LEU A 111 -2.77 -16.84 -15.00
C LEU A 111 -2.70 -15.41 -15.56
N THR A 112 -1.77 -14.60 -15.06
CA THR A 112 -1.69 -13.17 -15.40
C THR A 112 -0.29 -12.84 -15.87
N LYS A 113 -0.20 -12.37 -17.12
CA LYS A 113 1.04 -11.85 -17.67
C LYS A 113 1.56 -10.74 -16.76
N VAL A 114 2.84 -10.83 -16.40
CA VAL A 114 3.51 -9.83 -15.57
C VAL A 114 3.56 -8.50 -16.31
N MET A 115 3.30 -7.41 -15.59
CA MET A 115 3.39 -6.04 -16.08
C MET A 115 4.45 -5.28 -15.28
N SER A 116 5.13 -4.33 -15.92
CA SER A 116 6.21 -3.53 -15.32
C SER A 116 5.75 -2.62 -14.18
N LEU A 117 4.47 -2.22 -14.16
CA LEU A 117 3.89 -1.41 -13.09
C LEU A 117 3.38 -2.35 -11.99
N ASP A 118 4.26 -2.74 -11.07
CA ASP A 118 3.99 -3.72 -10.02
C ASP A 118 2.79 -3.34 -9.12
N ALA A 119 2.70 -2.10 -8.67
CA ALA A 119 1.61 -1.62 -7.82
C ALA A 119 0.25 -1.70 -8.54
N VAL A 120 0.23 -1.35 -9.83
CA VAL A 120 -0.95 -1.49 -10.70
C VAL A 120 -1.26 -2.95 -10.98
N TRP A 121 -0.24 -3.78 -11.20
CA TRP A 121 -0.38 -5.20 -11.48
C TRP A 121 -1.00 -5.93 -10.28
N ILE A 122 -0.55 -5.61 -9.06
CA ILE A 122 -1.01 -6.25 -7.82
C ILE A 122 -2.36 -5.69 -7.36
N SER A 123 -2.39 -4.40 -7.03
CA SER A 123 -3.57 -3.76 -6.42
C SER A 123 -4.66 -3.39 -7.43
N GLY A 124 -4.36 -3.45 -8.73
CA GLY A 124 -5.31 -3.19 -9.80
C GLY A 124 -5.73 -4.46 -10.52
N ILE A 125 -4.84 -4.98 -11.38
CA ILE A 125 -5.15 -6.06 -12.32
C ILE A 125 -5.43 -7.39 -11.59
N MET A 126 -4.51 -7.85 -10.74
CA MET A 126 -4.65 -9.13 -10.04
C MET A 126 -5.79 -9.08 -9.01
N ARG A 127 -5.92 -7.97 -8.29
CA ARG A 127 -7.06 -7.68 -7.40
C ARG A 127 -8.40 -7.83 -8.15
N GLN A 128 -8.55 -7.20 -9.31
CA GLN A 128 -9.77 -7.32 -10.12
C GLN A 128 -10.01 -8.76 -10.61
N LYS A 129 -8.96 -9.46 -11.03
CA LYS A 129 -9.04 -10.88 -11.42
C LYS A 129 -9.38 -11.81 -10.25
N ALA A 130 -9.12 -11.40 -9.02
CA ALA A 130 -9.56 -12.10 -7.81
C ALA A 130 -11.04 -11.88 -7.50
N GLY A 131 -11.78 -11.15 -8.36
CA GLY A 131 -13.21 -10.88 -8.21
C GLY A 131 -13.52 -9.67 -7.32
N MET A 132 -12.49 -8.95 -6.86
CA MET A 132 -12.66 -7.80 -5.98
C MET A 132 -12.98 -6.53 -6.80
N ASP A 133 -13.83 -5.66 -6.27
CA ASP A 133 -14.32 -4.46 -6.95
C ASP A 133 -13.47 -3.21 -6.65
N ALA A 134 -13.74 -2.08 -7.30
CA ALA A 134 -12.99 -0.84 -7.08
C ALA A 134 -13.03 -0.27 -5.64
N ASN A 135 -13.90 -0.79 -4.76
CA ASN A 135 -14.00 -0.37 -3.36
C ASN A 135 -13.08 -1.17 -2.44
N SER A 136 -12.55 -2.31 -2.91
CA SER A 136 -11.49 -3.07 -2.24
C SER A 136 -10.08 -2.44 -2.32
N VAL A 137 -10.00 -1.21 -2.83
CA VAL A 137 -8.79 -0.39 -2.85
C VAL A 137 -9.17 1.05 -2.53
N ILE A 138 -8.52 1.62 -1.52
CA ILE A 138 -8.92 2.90 -0.93
C ILE A 138 -7.71 3.79 -0.68
N ALA A 139 -7.92 5.10 -0.72
CA ALA A 139 -6.98 6.02 -0.10
C ALA A 139 -6.98 5.78 1.42
N ALA A 140 -5.82 5.97 2.06
CA ALA A 140 -5.76 5.94 3.51
C ALA A 140 -6.73 6.99 4.12
N PRO A 141 -7.65 6.59 5.02
CA PRO A 141 -8.82 7.37 5.37
C PRO A 141 -8.54 8.59 6.26
N ALA A 142 -7.43 8.62 6.97
CA ALA A 142 -7.14 9.64 7.99
C ALA A 142 -6.54 10.95 7.42
N ILE A 143 -6.55 11.13 6.09
CA ILE A 143 -5.65 12.05 5.39
C ILE A 143 -6.34 12.68 4.18
N ASP A 144 -6.35 14.01 4.09
CA ASP A 144 -6.92 14.75 2.95
C ASP A 144 -6.00 14.69 1.70
N TYR A 145 -4.68 14.52 1.90
CA TYR A 145 -3.68 14.42 0.84
C TYR A 145 -2.71 13.25 1.08
N PRO A 146 -2.66 12.22 0.22
CA PRO A 146 -1.85 11.00 0.44
C PRO A 146 -0.38 11.23 0.85
N GLY A 147 0.22 12.35 0.45
CA GLY A 147 1.57 12.77 0.88
C GLY A 147 1.71 13.17 2.35
N GLU A 148 0.66 13.16 3.17
CA GLU A 148 0.78 13.42 4.62
C GLU A 148 1.18 12.17 5.42
N LEU A 149 0.93 10.96 4.89
CA LEU A 149 1.46 9.73 5.48
C LEU A 149 2.92 9.50 5.15
N VAL A 150 3.33 9.96 3.97
CA VAL A 150 4.69 9.81 3.46
C VAL A 150 5.36 11.16 3.39
N ARG A 151 6.39 11.36 4.20
CA ARG A 151 7.34 12.45 3.95
C ARG A 151 8.26 12.02 2.80
N TYR A 152 8.24 12.81 1.72
CA TYR A 152 8.88 12.56 0.42
C TYR A 152 10.32 12.02 0.45
N VAL A 153 10.71 11.48 -0.71
CA VAL A 153 12.05 11.04 -1.16
C VAL A 153 13.20 11.79 -0.50
N GLU A 154 13.78 11.20 0.53
CA GLU A 154 15.04 11.68 1.11
C GLU A 154 16.18 11.20 0.21
N GLN A 155 16.87 12.13 -0.46
CA GLN A 155 18.02 11.79 -1.32
C GLN A 155 19.17 11.15 -0.53
N ASP A 156 19.26 11.45 0.76
CA ASP A 156 20.21 10.89 1.71
C ASP A 156 19.45 10.46 2.97
N ILE A 157 18.83 9.28 2.89
CA ILE A 157 18.05 8.68 3.98
C ILE A 157 18.87 8.61 5.28
N PRO A 158 20.16 8.16 5.29
CA PRO A 158 20.95 8.17 6.51
C PRO A 158 21.04 9.56 7.17
N ASN A 159 21.24 10.62 6.39
CA ASN A 159 21.31 11.98 6.91
C ASN A 159 19.93 12.50 7.36
N ALA A 160 18.88 12.20 6.61
CA ALA A 160 17.52 12.53 6.99
C ALA A 160 17.14 11.87 8.32
N MET A 161 17.38 10.56 8.45
CA MET A 161 17.18 9.80 9.69
C MET A 161 17.98 10.39 10.85
N ARG A 162 19.24 10.77 10.64
CA ARG A 162 20.03 11.49 11.65
C ARG A 162 19.35 12.79 12.07
N LYS A 163 18.94 13.64 11.13
CA LYS A 163 18.27 14.92 11.44
C LYS A 163 16.96 14.71 12.20
N TYR A 164 16.11 13.77 11.77
CA TYR A 164 14.86 13.45 12.44
C TYR A 164 15.11 12.93 13.85
N TRP A 165 16.05 11.99 14.01
CA TRP A 165 16.37 11.41 15.31
C TRP A 165 17.00 12.43 16.25
N THR A 166 17.91 13.28 15.78
CA THR A 166 18.50 14.37 16.57
C THR A 166 17.40 15.29 17.08
N LYS A 167 16.52 15.79 16.19
CA LYS A 167 15.41 16.67 16.57
C LYS A 167 14.44 16.00 17.55
N TYR A 168 14.12 14.72 17.34
CA TYR A 168 13.26 13.95 18.23
C TYR A 168 13.92 13.76 19.61
N SER A 169 15.21 13.39 19.65
CA SER A 169 15.97 13.20 20.88
C SER A 169 16.13 14.49 21.68
N GLU A 170 16.30 15.64 21.01
CA GLU A 170 16.33 16.97 21.63
C GLU A 170 14.97 17.37 22.22
N ASN A 171 13.87 16.92 21.61
CA ASN A 171 12.53 17.15 22.16
C ASN A 171 12.23 16.21 23.34
N LEU A 172 12.68 14.96 23.28
CA LEU A 172 12.60 14.01 24.40
C LEU A 172 13.45 14.47 25.59
N SER A 173 14.65 15.01 25.37
CA SER A 173 15.51 15.49 26.46
C SER A 173 14.94 16.73 27.17
N LYS A 174 14.10 17.51 26.49
CA LYS A 174 13.33 18.61 27.08
C LYS A 174 12.10 18.13 27.86
N HIS A 175 11.65 16.90 27.66
CA HIS A 175 10.46 16.33 28.30
C HIS A 175 10.87 15.03 28.96
N ASN A 176 11.47 15.09 30.15
CA ASN A 176 11.95 13.96 30.96
C ASN A 176 10.99 12.76 30.94
N ALA A 177 11.11 11.89 29.93
CA ALA A 177 10.35 10.68 29.77
C ALA A 177 11.35 9.52 29.82
N PHE A 178 11.76 9.18 31.03
CA PHE A 178 12.49 7.94 31.28
C PHE A 178 11.52 6.77 31.11
N VAL A 179 11.50 6.16 29.93
CA VAL A 179 10.91 4.84 29.76
C VAL A 179 11.91 3.82 30.30
N ARG A 180 11.67 3.38 31.53
CA ARG A 180 12.43 2.29 32.15
C ARG A 180 11.92 0.98 31.57
N LEU A 181 12.69 0.35 30.68
CA LEU A 181 12.42 -1.01 30.23
C LEU A 181 12.60 -1.96 31.44
N ARG A 182 11.57 -2.76 31.72
CA ARG A 182 11.63 -3.91 32.63
C ARG A 182 12.05 -5.15 31.85
#